data_AF-A0A3G1IEG2-F1
#
_entry.id   AF-A0A3G1IEG2-F1
#
_cell.length_a   1.000
_cell.length_b   1.000
_cell.length_c   1.000
_cell.angle_alpha   90.00
_cell.angle_beta   90.00
_cell.angle_gamma   90.00
#
_symmetry.space_group_name_H-M   'P 1'
#
loop_
_entity.id
_entity.type
_entity.pdbx_description
1 polymer ?
#
loop_
_entity_poly.entity_id
_entity_poly.type
_entity_poly.pdbx_seq_one_letter_code
_entity_poly.pdbx_strand_id
1 'polypeptide(L)' 'MGISEATFYNWKKKFGGMGVTELRRLRQLEEENQCLKRLVADLSLDKEMLQEVIKKKF' A
#
# COMPACT_ATOMS: atom_id res chain seq x y z
N MET A 1 -26.91 -21.18 26.11
CA MET A 1 -25.70 -20.94 26.92
C MET A 1 -24.85 -19.93 26.18
N GLY A 2 -24.74 -18.73 26.73
CA GLY A 2 -23.94 -17.65 26.16
C GLY A 2 -22.47 -17.80 26.54
N ILE A 3 -21.61 -17.26 25.70
CA ILE A 3 -20.17 -17.14 25.95
C ILE A 3 -19.97 -16.34 27.26
N SER A 4 -19.07 -16.79 28.14
CA SER A 4 -18.78 -16.03 29.38
C SER A 4 -18.20 -14.65 29.06
N GLU A 5 -18.51 -13.63 29.87
CA GLU A 5 -17.97 -12.27 29.65
C GLU A 5 -16.45 -12.27 29.60
N ALA A 6 -15.78 -13.03 30.47
CA ALA A 6 -14.33 -13.18 30.46
C ALA A 6 -13.81 -13.72 29.12
N THR A 7 -14.50 -14.72 28.54
CA THR A 7 -14.18 -15.25 27.22
C THR A 7 -14.39 -14.19 26.13
N PHE A 8 -15.49 -13.43 26.18
CA PHE A 8 -15.77 -12.36 25.24
C PHE A 8 -14.71 -11.24 25.26
N TYR A 9 -14.33 -10.76 26.45
CA TYR A 9 -13.30 -9.72 26.59
C TYR A 9 -11.91 -10.20 26.13
N ASN A 10 -11.57 -11.46 26.37
CA ASN A 10 -10.32 -12.04 25.87
C ASN A 10 -10.28 -12.08 24.33
N TRP A 11 -11.39 -12.43 23.69
CA TRP A 11 -11.49 -12.43 22.23
C TRP A 11 -11.46 -11.01 21.66
N LYS A 12 -12.18 -10.08 22.28
CA LYS A 12 -12.15 -8.66 21.90
C LYS A 12 -10.74 -8.06 22.04
N LYS A 13 -10.00 -8.41 23.08
CA LYS A 13 -8.61 -7.97 23.27
C LYS A 13 -7.67 -8.57 22.23
N LYS A 14 -7.84 -9.86 21.90
CA LYS A 14 -6.97 -10.58 20.95
C LYS A 14 -7.20 -10.17 19.49
N PHE A 15 -8.46 -9.93 19.11
CA PHE A 15 -8.84 -9.70 17.72
C PHE A 15 -9.30 -8.27 17.41
N GLY A 16 -9.67 -7.48 18.42
CA GLY A 16 -10.17 -6.11 18.21
C GLY A 16 -9.13 -5.13 17.67
N GLY A 17 -7.84 -5.34 17.97
CA GLY A 17 -6.74 -4.52 17.43
C GLY A 17 -6.22 -4.99 16.08
N MET A 18 -6.42 -6.27 15.75
CA MET A 18 -5.85 -6.91 14.54
C MET A 18 -6.38 -6.26 13.26
N GLY A 19 -7.69 -6.04 13.16
CA GLY A 19 -8.30 -5.39 12.00
C GLY A 19 -7.85 -3.93 11.81
N VAL A 20 -7.61 -3.18 12.90
CA VAL A 20 -7.15 -1.78 12.80
C VAL A 20 -5.70 -1.72 12.31
N THR A 21 -4.85 -2.62 12.80
CA THR A 21 -3.44 -2.69 12.37
C THR A 21 -3.33 -3.14 10.91
N GLU A 22 -4.11 -4.14 10.48
CA GLU A 22 -4.14 -4.59 9.09
C GLU A 22 -4.64 -3.51 8.15
N LEU A 23 -5.72 -2.79 8.50
CA LEU A 23 -6.22 -1.65 7.72
C LEU A 23 -5.19 -0.53 7.61
N ARG A 24 -4.46 -0.23 8.69
CA ARG A 24 -3.38 0.77 8.66
C ARG A 24 -2.26 0.34 7.71
N ARG A 25 -1.86 -0.93 7.76
CA ARG A 25 -0.83 -1.48 6.86
C ARG A 25 -1.29 -1.44 5.40
N LEU A 26 -2.56 -1.80 5.14
CA LEU A 26 -3.14 -1.73 3.80
C LEU A 26 -3.10 -0.30 3.25
N ARG A 27 -3.53 0.69 4.03
CA ARG A 27 -3.48 2.10 3.61
C ARG A 27 -2.06 2.58 3.29
N GLN A 28 -1.09 2.20 4.12
CA GLN A 28 0.32 2.54 3.86
C GLN A 28 0.82 1.91 2.56
N LEU A 29 0.50 0.64 2.30
CA LEU A 29 0.87 -0.03 1.07
C LEU A 29 0.18 0.58 -0.15
N GLU A 30 -1.08 1.01 -0.03
CA GLU A 30 -1.79 1.71 -1.11
C GLU A 30 -1.14 3.06 -1.44
N GLU A 31 -0.77 3.85 -0.43
CA GLU A 31 -0.06 5.13 -0.60
C GLU A 31 1.32 4.93 -1.24
N GLU A 32 2.11 3.98 -0.74
CA GLU A 32 3.41 3.65 -1.33
C GLU A 32 3.28 3.18 -2.78
N ASN A 33 2.30 2.33 -3.09
CA ASN A 33 2.04 1.85 -4.44
C ASN A 33 1.67 3.00 -5.37
N GLN A 34 0.86 3.96 -4.89
CA GLN A 34 0.50 5.15 -5.67
C GLN A 34 1.72 6.01 -5.97
N CYS A 35 2.58 6.25 -4.98
CA CYS A 35 3.83 7.00 -5.15
C CYS A 35 4.77 6.30 -6.14
N LEU A 36 4.94 4.98 -6.01
CA LEU A 36 5.78 4.19 -6.91
C LEU A 36 5.27 4.22 -8.35
N LYS A 37 3.95 4.11 -8.57
CA LYS A 37 3.35 4.21 -9.90
C LYS A 37 3.61 5.56 -10.56
N ARG A 38 3.50 6.66 -9.80
CA ARG A 38 3.82 8.01 -10.31
C ARG A 38 5.30 8.11 -10.70
N LEU A 39 6.19 7.71 -9.81
CA LEU A 39 7.63 7.73 -10.07
C LEU A 39 8.01 6.90 -11.31
N VAL A 40 7.42 5.71 -11.47
CA VAL A 40 7.67 4.87 -12.64
C VAL A 40 7.14 5.51 -13.92
N ALA A 41 5.97 6.16 -13.88
CA ALA A 41 5.44 6.88 -15.03
C ALA A 41 6.37 8.02 -15.45
N ASP A 42 6.79 8.86 -14.50
CA ASP A 42 7.69 9.99 -14.75
C ASP A 42 9.03 9.52 -15.34
N LEU A 43 9.66 8.52 -14.72
CA LEU A 43 10.92 7.95 -15.23
C LEU A 43 10.77 7.30 -16.60
N SER A 44 9.60 6.71 -16.90
CA SER A 44 9.34 6.11 -18.20
C SER A 44 9.22 7.18 -19.29
N LEU A 45 8.54 8.28 -18.99
CA LEU A 45 8.43 9.44 -19.88
C LEU A 45 9.80 10.07 -20.15
N ASP A 46 10.60 10.30 -19.09
CA ASP A 46 11.96 10.84 -19.24
C ASP A 46 12.83 9.94 -20.11
N LYS A 47 12.75 8.61 -19.89
CA LYS A 47 13.47 7.62 -20.70
C LYS A 47 13.05 7.70 -22.16
N GLU A 48 11.76 7.79 -22.44
CA GLU A 48 11.23 7.88 -23.80
C GLU A 48 11.71 9.17 -24.50
N MET A 49 11.64 10.31 -23.80
CA MET A 49 12.17 11.59 -24.31
C MET A 49 13.66 11.50 -24.64
N LEU A 50 14.47 10.93 -23.74
CA LEU A 50 15.91 10.76 -23.97
C LEU A 50 16.19 9.84 -25.17
N GLN A 51 15.43 8.75 -25.31
CA GLN A 51 15.55 7.86 -26.46
C GLN A 51 15.16 8.54 -27.78
N GLU A 52 14.12 9.37 -27.79
CA GLU A 52 13.77 10.17 -28.97
C GLU A 52 14.88 11.16 -29.35
N VAL A 53 15.47 11.84 -28.37
CA VAL A 53 16.57 12.79 -28.63
C VAL A 53 17.76 12.08 -29.24
N ILE A 54 18.10 10.88 -28.77
CA ILE A 54 19.18 10.07 -29.35
C ILE A 54 18.83 9.66 -30.79
N LYS A 55 17.60 9.17 -31.03
CA LYS A 55 17.13 8.79 -32.37
C LYS A 55 17.04 9.95 -33.36
N LYS A 56 16.88 11.19 -32.90
CA LYS A 56 16.87 12.37 -33.77
C LYS A 56 18.29 12.90 -34.06
N LYS A 57 19.27 12.55 -33.23
CA LYS A 57 20.67 12.98 -33.38
C LYS A 57 21.50 12.08 -34.30
N PHE A 58 21.07 10.83 -34.52
CA PHE A 58 21.71 9.84 -35.36
C PHE A 58 20.72 9.31 -36.39
#